data_AF-A0A7C4BI65-F1
#
_entry.id   AF-A0A7C4BI65-F1
#
_cell.length_a   1.000
_cell.length_b   1.000
_cell.length_c   1.000
_cell.angle_alpha   90.00
_cell.angle_beta   90.00
_cell.angle_gamma   90.00
#
_symmetry.space_group_name_H-M   'P 1'
#
loop_
_entity.id
_entity.type
_entity.pdbx_description
1 polymer ?
#
loop_
_entity_poly.entity_id
_entity_poly.type
_entity_poly.pdbx_seq_one_letter_code
_entity_poly.pdbx_strand_id
1 'polypeptide(L)'
;MHMKIKGLHRKRLTKALSPVNEVHLSKYILIIKDMKQFRVEDLNALLLLSLEIIPALVFIHKGGNLLYVNRACDEALGYSRGEILNMPFWEIVHPEHREMVKERALKRLKGEMVPERYEMKVLCKGGVEKWFDMWVKLVELKDGPVILASALDITKLKEKEEALKQLNYELDEIVQERTYKLLSVTKNMETLLYAISHNLKSP
;
A
#
# COMPACT_ATOMS: atom_id res chain seq x y z
N MET A 1 -11.10 41.98 -45.68
CA MET A 1 -10.38 40.77 -46.13
C MET A 1 -10.94 39.57 -45.35
N HIS A 2 -11.79 38.78 -46.01
CA HIS A 2 -12.41 37.58 -45.49
C HIS A 2 -11.43 36.40 -45.59
N MET A 3 -11.27 35.58 -44.55
CA MET A 3 -10.97 34.16 -44.76
C MET A 3 -11.53 33.31 -43.61
N LYS A 4 -12.62 32.61 -43.94
CA LYS A 4 -13.20 31.49 -43.20
C LYS A 4 -12.23 30.31 -43.31
N ILE A 5 -11.89 29.67 -42.19
CA ILE A 5 -11.48 28.26 -42.19
C ILE A 5 -12.52 27.51 -41.34
N LYS A 6 -13.56 27.04 -42.03
CA LYS A 6 -14.50 26.05 -41.51
C LYS A 6 -13.88 24.67 -41.66
N GLY A 7 -13.88 23.92 -40.56
CA GLY A 7 -14.27 22.52 -40.54
C GLY A 7 -13.32 21.53 -41.20
N LEU A 8 -12.45 20.92 -40.40
CA LEU A 8 -12.08 19.51 -40.49
C LEU A 8 -11.36 19.18 -39.17
N HIS A 9 -12.04 18.51 -38.23
CA HIS A 9 -11.49 17.66 -37.15
C HIS A 9 -12.50 17.35 -36.05
N ARG A 10 -13.69 17.96 -36.04
CA ARG A 10 -14.74 17.67 -35.05
C ARG A 10 -15.49 16.32 -35.23
N LYS A 11 -15.08 15.44 -36.15
CA LYS A 11 -15.85 14.25 -36.57
C LYS A 11 -15.16 12.90 -36.33
N ARG A 12 -14.09 12.81 -35.54
CA ARG A 12 -13.39 11.52 -35.29
C ARG A 12 -13.16 11.12 -33.83
N LEU A 13 -13.75 11.80 -32.85
CA LEU A 13 -13.67 11.41 -31.43
C LEU A 13 -14.97 10.87 -30.83
N THR A 14 -16.07 10.81 -31.61
CA THR A 14 -17.36 10.26 -31.17
C THR A 14 -17.56 8.81 -31.63
N LYS A 15 -16.58 7.93 -31.40
CA LYS A 15 -16.78 6.50 -31.59
C LYS A 15 -16.00 5.73 -30.53
N ALA A 16 -16.75 5.10 -29.63
CA ALA A 16 -16.35 4.27 -28.49
C ALA A 16 -16.30 4.95 -27.11
N LEU A 17 -17.42 5.58 -26.71
CA LEU A 17 -17.81 5.58 -25.30
C LEU A 17 -19.04 4.68 -25.21
N SER A 18 -18.94 3.57 -24.47
CA SER A 18 -20.09 2.77 -24.11
C SER A 18 -21.04 3.61 -23.25
N PRO A 19 -22.36 3.33 -23.22
CA PRO A 19 -23.31 4.10 -22.40
C PRO A 19 -22.97 4.10 -20.90
N VAL A 20 -22.15 3.13 -20.44
CA VAL A 20 -21.61 3.08 -19.07
C VAL A 20 -20.59 4.20 -18.81
N ASN A 21 -19.80 4.60 -19.80
CA ASN A 21 -18.79 5.66 -19.66
C ASN A 21 -19.39 7.08 -19.71
N GLU A 22 -20.48 7.30 -20.44
CA GLU A 22 -21.14 8.62 -20.49
C GLU A 22 -21.83 8.99 -19.17
N VAL A 23 -22.43 8.02 -18.47
CA VAL A 23 -23.04 8.25 -17.14
C VAL A 23 -21.96 8.54 -16.09
N HIS A 24 -20.84 7.81 -16.12
CA HIS A 24 -19.71 8.07 -15.22
C HIS A 24 -19.06 9.42 -15.49
N LEU A 25 -18.76 9.75 -16.75
CA LEU A 25 -18.21 11.06 -17.13
C LEU A 25 -19.16 12.20 -16.79
N SER A 26 -20.48 12.02 -16.98
CA SER A 26 -21.47 13.03 -16.59
C SER A 26 -21.49 13.26 -15.08
N LYS A 27 -21.31 12.21 -14.27
CA LYS A 27 -21.20 12.32 -12.81
C LYS A 27 -19.92 13.05 -12.38
N TYR A 28 -18.78 12.77 -13.02
CA TYR A 28 -17.52 13.50 -12.79
C TYR A 28 -17.61 14.96 -13.24
N ILE A 29 -18.21 15.24 -14.40
CA ILE A 29 -18.42 16.60 -14.90
C ILE A 29 -19.36 17.38 -13.98
N LEU A 30 -20.42 16.75 -13.46
CA LEU A 30 -21.34 17.38 -12.51
C LEU A 30 -20.64 17.74 -11.19
N ILE A 31 -19.86 16.81 -10.62
CA ILE A 31 -19.05 17.07 -9.41
C ILE A 31 -18.08 18.24 -9.66
N ILE A 32 -17.38 18.27 -10.80
CA ILE A 32 -16.43 19.36 -11.13
C ILE A 32 -17.16 20.69 -11.35
N LYS A 33 -18.40 20.68 -11.87
CA LYS A 33 -19.19 21.88 -12.13
C LYS A 33 -19.74 22.48 -10.82
N ASP A 34 -20.15 21.64 -9.87
CA ASP A 34 -20.61 22.05 -8.54
C ASP A 34 -19.45 22.52 -7.65
N MET A 35 -18.26 21.93 -7.77
CA MET A 35 -17.07 22.41 -7.03
C MET A 35 -16.65 23.83 -7.41
N LYS A 36 -17.02 24.34 -8.58
CA LYS A 36 -16.77 25.74 -8.97
C LYS A 36 -17.71 26.75 -8.31
N GLN A 37 -18.79 26.30 -7.68
CA GLN A 37 -19.72 27.17 -6.94
C GLN A 37 -19.28 27.39 -5.49
N PHE A 38 -18.39 26.55 -4.97
CA PHE A 38 -17.81 26.74 -3.64
C PHE A 38 -16.84 27.92 -3.67
N ARG A 39 -16.92 28.76 -2.63
CA ARG A 39 -15.88 29.77 -2.41
C ARG A 39 -14.56 29.05 -2.16
N VAL A 40 -13.46 29.65 -2.59
CA VAL A 40 -12.12 29.05 -2.47
C VAL A 40 -11.80 28.72 -1.01
N GLU A 41 -12.27 29.56 -0.08
CA GLU A 41 -12.16 29.35 1.36
C GLU A 41 -12.91 28.10 1.83
N ASP A 42 -14.14 27.91 1.36
CA ASP A 42 -14.97 26.76 1.71
C ASP A 42 -14.35 25.46 1.17
N LEU A 43 -13.78 25.49 -0.04
CA LEU A 43 -13.07 24.35 -0.63
C LEU A 43 -11.78 23.99 0.12
N ASN A 44 -11.00 25.00 0.53
CA ASN A 44 -9.79 24.77 1.33
C ASN A 44 -10.12 24.15 2.69
N ALA A 45 -11.18 24.62 3.34
CA ALA A 45 -11.65 24.04 4.60
C ALA A 45 -12.09 22.58 4.42
N LEU A 46 -12.85 22.28 3.36
CA LEU A 46 -13.25 20.90 3.04
C LEU A 46 -12.05 20.00 2.76
N LEU A 47 -11.03 20.49 2.05
CA LEU A 47 -9.82 19.73 1.77
C LEU A 47 -9.07 19.40 3.08
N LEU A 48 -8.90 20.37 3.98
CA LEU A 48 -8.26 20.12 5.28
C LEU A 48 -9.05 19.12 6.12
N LEU A 49 -10.37 19.29 6.20
CA LEU A 49 -11.24 18.34 6.91
C LEU A 49 -11.15 16.93 6.32
N SER A 50 -11.04 16.82 4.98
CA SER A 50 -10.90 15.52 4.31
C SER A 50 -9.63 14.80 4.76
N LEU A 51 -8.51 15.51 4.92
CA LEU A 51 -7.26 14.93 5.40
C LEU A 51 -7.39 14.43 6.85
N GLU A 52 -8.21 15.07 7.68
CA GLU A 52 -8.40 14.70 9.08
C GLU A 52 -9.32 13.47 9.27
N ILE A 53 -10.18 13.15 8.30
CA ILE A 53 -11.10 11.99 8.39
C ILE A 53 -10.60 10.76 7.62
N ILE A 54 -9.63 10.92 6.71
CA ILE A 54 -9.07 9.81 5.95
C ILE A 54 -8.30 8.89 6.90
N PRO A 55 -8.49 7.55 6.80
CA PRO A 55 -7.82 6.59 7.68
C PRO A 55 -6.33 6.41 7.33
N ALA A 56 -5.91 6.84 6.15
CA ALA A 56 -4.51 6.89 5.78
C ALA A 56 -3.81 8.01 6.55
N LEU A 57 -2.61 7.73 7.02
CA LEU A 57 -1.71 8.74 7.55
C LEU A 57 -1.33 9.67 6.40
N VAL A 58 -1.30 10.96 6.66
CA VAL A 58 -0.85 11.97 5.70
C VAL A 58 0.07 12.92 6.44
N PHE A 59 1.28 13.12 5.91
CA PHE A 59 2.25 14.02 6.50
C PHE A 59 3.11 14.69 5.45
N ILE A 60 3.65 15.85 5.83
CA ILE A 60 4.56 16.64 5.01
C ILE A 60 5.82 16.87 5.82
N HIS A 61 6.99 16.65 5.22
CA HIS A 61 8.26 16.98 5.87
C HIS A 61 9.22 17.70 4.93
N LYS A 62 10.09 18.53 5.51
CA LYS A 62 11.17 19.24 4.81
C LYS A 62 12.48 19.02 5.56
N GLY A 63 13.46 18.43 4.89
CA GLY A 63 14.75 18.07 5.53
C GLY A 63 14.66 17.07 6.68
N GLY A 64 13.50 16.41 6.85
CA GLY A 64 13.22 15.51 7.97
C GLY A 64 12.44 16.17 9.11
N ASN A 65 12.17 17.46 9.05
CA ASN A 65 11.29 18.15 9.99
C ASN A 65 9.85 18.03 9.50
N LEU A 66 8.96 17.53 10.37
CA LEU A 66 7.53 17.37 10.06
C LEU A 66 6.85 18.73 10.12
N LEU A 67 6.20 19.12 9.03
CA LEU A 67 5.47 20.39 8.88
C LEU A 67 3.96 20.22 9.08
N TYR A 68 3.46 19.03 8.76
CA TYR A 68 2.06 18.68 8.88
C TYR A 68 1.92 17.19 9.12
N VAL A 69 0.95 16.82 9.95
CA VAL A 69 0.45 15.45 10.13
C VAL A 69 -1.06 15.51 10.33
N ASN A 70 -1.80 14.53 9.78
CA ASN A 70 -3.22 14.40 10.03
C ASN A 70 -3.51 13.59 11.31
N ARG A 71 -4.77 13.57 11.76
CA ARG A 71 -5.21 12.82 12.93
C ARG A 71 -4.88 11.32 12.88
N ALA A 72 -4.87 10.70 11.70
CA ALA A 72 -4.52 9.29 11.57
C ALA A 72 -3.06 9.01 11.99
N CYS A 73 -2.14 9.97 11.85
CA CYS A 73 -0.79 9.85 12.38
C CYS A 73 -0.79 9.70 13.90
N ASP A 74 -1.59 10.50 14.60
CA ASP A 74 -1.66 10.48 16.06
C ASP A 74 -2.14 9.10 16.56
N GLU A 75 -3.24 8.62 15.97
CA GLU A 75 -3.87 7.36 16.33
C GLU A 75 -2.99 6.14 15.99
N ALA A 76 -2.32 6.16 14.83
CA ALA A 76 -1.52 5.04 14.40
C ALA A 76 -0.16 4.95 15.08
N LEU A 77 0.49 6.10 15.34
CA LEU A 77 1.84 6.17 15.93
C LEU A 77 1.82 6.23 17.46
N GLY A 78 0.69 6.58 18.07
CA GLY A 78 0.52 6.68 19.52
C GLY A 78 1.12 7.94 20.14
N TYR A 79 1.65 8.86 19.33
CA TYR A 79 2.10 10.18 19.75
C TYR A 79 1.00 11.21 19.45
N SER A 80 0.87 12.25 20.26
CA SER A 80 0.02 13.39 19.91
C SER A 80 0.63 14.17 18.74
N ARG A 81 -0.19 14.86 17.94
CA ARG A 81 0.28 15.77 16.88
C ARG A 81 1.40 16.72 17.35
N GLY A 82 1.25 17.29 18.54
CA GLY A 82 2.24 18.20 19.12
C GLY A 82 3.58 17.51 19.37
N GLU A 83 3.58 16.28 19.86
CA GLU A 83 4.81 15.49 20.00
C GLU A 83 5.41 15.18 18.63
N ILE A 84 4.59 14.68 17.69
CA ILE A 84 5.05 14.26 16.35
C ILE A 84 5.73 15.41 15.59
N LEU A 85 5.12 16.60 15.60
CA LEU A 85 5.66 17.76 14.88
C LEU A 85 7.00 18.27 15.45
N ASN A 86 7.32 17.93 16.71
CA ASN A 86 8.60 18.28 17.34
C ASN A 86 9.65 17.17 17.25
N MET A 87 9.30 16.02 16.68
CA MET A 87 10.23 14.91 16.47
C MET A 87 10.82 14.96 15.06
N PRO A 88 12.12 14.66 14.90
CA PRO A 88 12.67 14.36 13.59
C PRO A 88 11.96 13.14 12.99
N PHE A 89 11.52 13.23 11.74
CA PHE A 89 10.90 12.13 11.01
C PHE A 89 11.73 10.83 11.07
N TRP A 90 13.06 10.96 11.10
CA TRP A 90 13.97 9.81 11.14
C TRP A 90 13.88 8.99 12.43
N GLU A 91 13.43 9.59 13.53
CA GLU A 91 13.30 8.90 14.82
C GLU A 91 12.18 7.87 14.81
N ILE A 92 11.07 8.18 14.12
CA ILE A 92 9.94 7.26 13.97
C ILE A 92 10.20 6.17 12.91
N VAL A 93 11.16 6.33 12.00
CA VAL A 93 11.53 5.26 11.06
C VAL A 93 12.31 4.18 11.81
N HIS A 94 11.95 2.91 11.61
CA HIS A 94 12.66 1.79 12.23
C HIS A 94 14.15 1.80 11.82
N PRO A 95 15.10 1.52 12.73
CA PRO A 95 16.54 1.59 12.46
C PRO A 95 16.98 0.87 11.17
N GLU A 96 16.44 -0.32 10.90
CA GLU A 96 16.73 -1.11 9.69
C GLU A 96 16.33 -0.41 8.38
N HIS A 97 15.34 0.48 8.42
CA HIS A 97 14.83 1.18 7.24
C HIS A 97 15.35 2.61 7.12
N ARG A 98 15.99 3.18 8.15
CA ARG A 98 16.40 4.60 8.17
C ARG A 98 17.32 4.97 7.02
N GLU A 99 18.32 4.15 6.73
CA GLU A 99 19.27 4.42 5.66
C GLU A 99 18.60 4.42 4.28
N MET A 100 17.83 3.36 3.98
CA MET A 100 17.05 3.26 2.75
C MET A 100 16.13 4.48 2.55
N VAL A 101 15.40 4.89 3.58
CA VAL A 101 14.46 6.02 3.48
C VAL A 101 15.21 7.34 3.28
N LYS A 102 16.32 7.57 4.00
CA LYS A 102 17.16 8.76 3.84
C LYS A 102 17.76 8.84 2.43
N GLU A 103 18.32 7.74 1.95
CA GLU A 103 18.89 7.66 0.60
C GLU A 103 17.83 7.98 -0.45
N ARG A 104 16.64 7.37 -0.35
CA ARG A 104 15.52 7.65 -1.26
C ARG A 104 15.05 9.09 -1.19
N ALA A 105 15.02 9.70 -0.01
CA ALA A 105 14.67 11.11 0.14
C ALA A 105 15.70 12.03 -0.54
N LEU A 106 17.00 11.76 -0.36
CA LEU A 106 18.08 12.53 -0.99
C LEU A 106 18.06 12.39 -2.51
N LYS A 107 17.91 11.17 -3.04
CA LYS A 107 17.79 10.91 -4.47
C LYS A 107 16.58 11.62 -5.07
N ARG A 108 15.43 11.57 -4.38
CA ARG A 108 14.21 12.27 -4.78
C ARG A 108 14.42 13.78 -4.85
N LEU A 109 15.11 14.39 -3.88
CA LEU A 109 15.45 15.83 -3.89
C LEU A 109 16.38 16.23 -5.05
N LYS A 110 17.19 15.29 -5.56
CA LYS A 110 18.04 15.49 -6.74
C LYS A 110 17.32 15.26 -8.07
N GLY A 111 16.03 14.89 -8.04
CA GLY A 111 15.26 14.53 -9.22
C GLY A 111 15.60 13.15 -9.79
N GLU A 112 16.30 12.30 -9.02
CA GLU A 112 16.60 10.93 -9.42
C GLU A 112 15.35 10.04 -9.29
N MET A 113 15.28 9.00 -10.14
CA MET A 113 14.18 8.05 -10.11
C MET A 113 14.30 7.13 -8.89
N VAL A 114 13.26 7.13 -8.05
CA VAL A 114 13.13 6.24 -6.90
C VAL A 114 11.68 5.75 -6.78
N PRO A 115 11.43 4.56 -6.18
CA PRO A 115 10.08 4.07 -5.97
C PRO A 115 9.22 5.09 -5.22
N GLU A 116 8.08 5.47 -5.80
CA GLU A 116 7.07 6.31 -5.15
C GLU A 116 6.27 5.55 -4.10
N ARG A 117 6.22 4.23 -4.19
CA ARG A 117 5.56 3.36 -3.23
C ARG A 117 6.52 2.33 -2.65
N TYR A 118 6.50 2.14 -1.34
CA TYR A 118 7.29 1.11 -0.68
C TYR A 118 6.79 0.85 0.74
N GLU A 119 7.04 -0.36 1.22
CA GLU A 119 6.76 -0.72 2.61
C GLU A 119 7.96 -0.38 3.50
N MET A 120 7.68 0.04 4.73
CA MET A 120 8.70 0.21 5.76
C MET A 120 8.16 -0.07 7.15
N LYS A 121 9.05 -0.49 8.05
CA LYS A 121 8.75 -0.50 9.48
C LYS A 121 8.89 0.88 10.10
N VAL A 122 7.99 1.17 11.01
CA VAL A 122 7.95 2.39 11.82
C VAL A 122 7.98 2.01 13.29
N LEU A 123 8.76 2.75 14.07
CA LEU A 123 8.88 2.63 15.51
C LEU A 123 7.95 3.64 16.17
N CYS A 124 6.85 3.14 16.70
CA CYS A 124 5.79 3.92 17.35
C CYS A 124 6.11 4.17 18.83
N LYS A 125 5.26 4.94 19.52
CA LYS A 125 5.41 5.23 20.96
C LYS A 125 5.47 3.94 21.76
N GLY A 126 6.39 3.90 22.73
CA GLY A 126 6.61 2.71 23.56
C GLY A 126 7.38 1.58 22.87
N GLY A 127 7.96 1.82 21.70
CA GLY A 127 8.78 0.84 20.98
C GLY A 127 7.99 -0.16 20.14
N VAL A 128 6.69 0.10 19.92
CA VAL A 128 5.84 -0.77 19.10
C VAL A 128 6.24 -0.66 17.62
N GLU A 129 6.59 -1.78 17.01
CA GLU A 129 6.87 -1.84 15.57
C GLU A 129 5.58 -2.01 14.78
N LYS A 130 5.46 -1.25 13.68
CA LYS A 130 4.34 -1.37 12.74
C LYS A 130 4.84 -1.32 11.31
N TRP A 131 4.13 -2.03 10.43
CA TRP A 131 4.37 -1.99 9.00
C TRP A 131 3.47 -0.96 8.32
N PHE A 132 4.08 -0.11 7.50
CA PHE A 132 3.37 0.87 6.70
C PHE A 132 3.69 0.72 5.22
N ASP A 133 2.65 0.75 4.39
CA ASP A 133 2.77 0.90 2.95
C ASP A 133 2.70 2.40 2.62
N MET A 134 3.78 2.93 2.06
CA MET A 134 4.01 4.36 1.89
C MET A 134 3.80 4.78 0.45
N TRP A 135 3.22 5.96 0.23
CA TRP A 135 3.29 6.71 -1.02
C TRP A 135 4.00 8.04 -0.78
N VAL A 136 5.02 8.36 -1.57
CA VAL A 136 5.92 9.49 -1.30
C VAL A 136 6.22 10.25 -2.58
N LYS A 137 5.95 11.57 -2.55
CA LYS A 137 6.20 12.50 -3.64
C LYS A 137 6.98 13.73 -3.22
N LEU A 138 7.81 14.23 -4.12
CA LEU A 138 8.38 15.56 -4.03
C LEU A 138 7.35 16.57 -4.55
N VAL A 139 7.14 17.65 -3.81
CA VAL A 139 6.24 18.73 -4.20
C VAL A 139 7.01 20.05 -4.10
N GLU A 140 7.04 20.79 -5.21
CA GLU A 140 7.63 22.12 -5.25
C GLU A 140 6.64 23.14 -4.68
N LEU A 141 7.01 23.79 -3.58
CA LEU A 141 6.27 24.91 -2.99
C LEU A 141 7.04 26.21 -3.18
N LYS A 142 6.38 27.35 -2.94
CA LYS A 142 7.01 28.69 -3.03
C LYS A 142 8.24 28.81 -2.14
N ASP A 143 8.20 28.19 -0.95
CA ASP A 143 9.30 28.22 0.03
C ASP A 143 10.31 27.07 -0.16
N GLY A 144 10.28 26.41 -1.31
CA GLY A 144 11.15 25.30 -1.69
C GLY A 144 10.49 23.92 -1.61
N PRO A 145 11.22 22.86 -2.01
CA PRO A 145 10.68 21.51 -2.11
C PRO A 145 10.34 20.91 -0.75
N VAL A 146 9.24 20.17 -0.71
CA VAL A 146 8.83 19.35 0.44
C VAL A 146 8.52 17.93 0.00
N ILE A 147 8.57 16.99 0.95
CA ILE A 147 8.10 15.63 0.74
C ILE A 147 6.68 15.53 1.28
N LEU A 148 5.74 15.19 0.41
CA LEU A 148 4.38 14.79 0.77
C LEU A 148 4.33 13.28 0.81
N ALA A 149 3.85 12.72 1.91
CA ALA A 149 3.70 11.29 2.08
C ALA A 149 2.32 10.93 2.60
N SER A 150 1.83 9.77 2.17
CA SER A 150 0.73 9.08 2.81
C SER A 150 1.12 7.65 3.15
N ALA A 151 0.46 7.07 4.15
CA ALA A 151 0.74 5.71 4.58
C ALA A 151 -0.52 4.96 5.02
N LEU A 152 -0.52 3.65 4.79
CA LEU A 152 -1.52 2.74 5.35
C LEU A 152 -0.84 1.77 6.31
N ASP A 153 -1.40 1.61 7.50
CA ASP A 153 -0.98 0.57 8.45
C ASP A 153 -1.38 -0.80 7.89
N ILE A 154 -0.38 -1.59 7.51
CA ILE A 154 -0.53 -2.94 6.97
C ILE A 154 -0.05 -3.99 7.99
N THR A 155 0.13 -3.64 9.26
CA THR A 155 0.66 -4.54 10.29
C THR A 155 -0.21 -5.79 10.41
N LYS A 156 -1.53 -5.63 10.51
CA LYS A 156 -2.48 -6.76 10.56
C LYS A 156 -2.47 -7.62 9.28
N LEU A 157 -2.13 -7.04 8.14
CA LEU A 157 -1.99 -7.79 6.90
C LEU A 157 -0.74 -8.65 6.95
N LYS A 158 0.40 -8.09 7.37
CA LYS A 158 1.67 -8.81 7.55
C LYS A 158 1.56 -9.93 8.58
N GLU A 159 0.90 -9.68 9.72
CA GLU A 159 0.66 -10.69 10.75
C GLU A 159 -0.15 -11.87 10.20
N LYS A 160 -1.19 -11.60 9.40
CA LYS A 160 -1.99 -12.65 8.75
C LYS A 160 -1.20 -13.42 7.69
N GLU A 161 -0.42 -12.71 6.88
CA GLU A 161 0.45 -13.35 5.87
C GLU A 161 1.46 -14.28 6.55
N GLU A 162 2.04 -13.87 7.66
CA GLU A 162 3.00 -14.69 8.40
C GLU A 162 2.34 -15.89 9.07
N ALA A 163 1.18 -15.70 9.70
CA ALA A 163 0.41 -16.81 10.27
C ALA A 163 0.00 -17.85 9.21
N LEU A 164 -0.38 -17.40 8.01
CA LEU A 164 -0.70 -18.29 6.90
C LEU A 164 0.52 -19.06 6.39
N LYS A 165 1.69 -18.40 6.30
CA LYS A 165 2.94 -19.08 5.92
C LYS A 165 3.33 -20.14 6.94
N GLN A 166 3.23 -19.82 8.22
CA GLN A 166 3.54 -20.75 9.30
C GLN A 166 2.61 -21.97 9.26
N LEU A 167 1.30 -21.74 9.09
CA LEU A 167 0.33 -22.83 8.97
C LEU A 167 0.60 -23.72 7.74
N ASN A 168 0.94 -23.13 6.60
CA ASN A 168 1.29 -23.91 5.40
C ASN A 168 2.54 -24.77 5.63
N TYR A 169 3.56 -24.23 6.30
CA TYR A 169 4.77 -24.99 6.64
C TYR A 169 4.44 -26.20 7.53
N GLU A 170 3.63 -26.00 8.57
CA GLU A 170 3.18 -27.07 9.47
C GLU A 170 2.33 -28.12 8.74
N LEU A 171 1.43 -27.69 7.85
CA LEU A 171 0.63 -28.59 7.03
C LEU A 171 1.48 -29.43 6.08
N ASP A 172 2.48 -28.82 5.44
CA ASP A 172 3.40 -29.53 4.54
C ASP A 172 4.20 -30.61 5.30
N GLU A 173 4.67 -30.30 6.50
CA GLU A 173 5.37 -31.27 7.36
C GLU A 173 4.46 -32.46 7.74
N ILE A 174 3.22 -32.17 8.17
CA ILE A 174 2.23 -33.20 8.50
C ILE A 174 1.89 -34.06 7.28
N VAL A 175 1.70 -33.45 6.11
CA VAL A 175 1.39 -34.16 4.87
C VAL A 175 2.53 -35.09 4.47
N GLN A 176 3.79 -34.65 4.58
CA GLN A 176 4.95 -35.49 4.31
C GLN A 176 5.02 -36.69 5.27
N GLU A 177 4.85 -36.46 6.58
CA GLU A 177 4.86 -37.52 7.59
C GLU A 177 3.76 -38.56 7.32
N ARG A 178 2.54 -38.10 7.03
CA ARG A 178 1.39 -38.98 6.73
C ARG A 178 1.57 -39.75 5.44
N THR A 179 2.13 -39.12 4.41
CA THR A 179 2.43 -39.77 3.13
C THR A 179 3.47 -40.87 3.32
N TYR A 180 4.54 -40.61 4.08
CA TYR A 180 5.54 -41.60 4.41
C TYR A 180 4.95 -42.80 5.18
N LYS A 181 4.12 -42.53 6.20
CA LYS A 181 3.42 -43.58 6.95
C LYS A 181 2.53 -44.42 6.05
N LEU A 182 1.71 -43.80 5.20
CA LEU A 182 0.84 -44.51 4.26
C LEU A 182 1.64 -45.39 3.31
N LEU A 183 2.72 -44.87 2.71
CA LEU A 183 3.59 -45.64 1.83
C LEU A 183 4.24 -46.85 2.53
N SER A 184 4.62 -46.69 3.81
CA SER A 184 5.17 -47.80 4.59
C SER A 184 4.11 -48.89 4.84
N VAL A 185 2.87 -48.50 5.13
CA VAL A 185 1.76 -49.44 5.38
C VAL A 185 1.37 -50.16 4.09
N THR A 186 1.26 -49.45 2.96
CA THR A 186 0.91 -50.07 1.67
C THR A 186 1.98 -51.06 1.24
N LYS A 187 3.27 -50.71 1.34
CA LYS A 187 4.38 -51.61 1.02
C LYS A 187 4.39 -52.88 1.89
N ASN A 188 4.11 -52.74 3.18
CA ASN A 188 4.02 -53.89 4.09
C ASN A 188 2.86 -54.81 3.70
N MET A 189 1.71 -54.25 3.34
CA MET A 189 0.54 -55.01 2.93
C MET A 189 0.76 -55.75 1.59
N GLU A 190 1.39 -55.11 0.60
CA GLU A 190 1.79 -55.75 -0.65
C GLU A 190 2.73 -56.93 -0.42
N THR A 191 3.72 -56.75 0.46
CA THR A 191 4.67 -57.80 0.82
C THR A 191 3.97 -59.00 1.48
N LEU A 192 3.01 -58.75 2.37
CA LEU A 192 2.22 -59.79 3.03
C LEU A 192 1.34 -60.56 2.02
N LEU A 193 0.66 -59.85 1.10
CA LEU A 193 -0.17 -60.45 0.05
C LEU A 193 0.67 -61.33 -0.89
N TYR A 194 1.87 -60.87 -1.27
CA TYR A 194 2.79 -61.65 -2.09
C TYR A 194 3.17 -62.97 -1.41
N ALA A 195 3.58 -62.92 -0.14
CA ALA A 195 3.96 -64.10 0.65
C ALA A 195 2.81 -65.11 0.79
N ILE A 196 1.58 -64.64 1.08
CA ILE A 196 0.39 -65.50 1.16
C ILE A 196 0.11 -66.17 -0.18
N SER A 197 0.20 -65.44 -1.30
CA SER A 197 -0.06 -66.00 -2.64
C SER A 197 0.98 -67.07 -3.03
N HIS A 198 2.24 -66.89 -2.63
CA HIS A 198 3.31 -67.84 -2.91
C HIS A 198 3.10 -69.14 -2.11
N ASN A 199 2.67 -69.04 -0.85
CA ASN A 199 2.38 -70.20 -0.02
C ASN A 199 1.12 -70.96 -0.47
N LEU A 200 0.12 -70.28 -1.03
CA LEU A 200 -1.09 -70.91 -1.57
C LEU A 200 -0.90 -71.58 -2.94
N LYS A 201 0.16 -71.20 -3.69
CA LYS A 201 0.52 -71.79 -4.99
C LYS A 201 1.54 -72.92 -4.90
N SER A 202 2.08 -73.17 -3.71
CA SER A 202 3.01 -74.28 -3.46
C SER A 202 2.18 -75.47 -2.93
N PRO A 203 2.21 -76.65 -3.60
CA PRO A 203 1.32 -77.78 -3.30
C PRO A 203 1.57 -78.45 -1.96
#